data_AF-A0A7C5HPY3-F1
#
_entry.id   AF-A0A7C5HPY3-F1
#
_cell.length_a   1.000
_cell.length_b   1.000
_cell.length_c   1.000
_cell.angle_alpha   90.00
_cell.angle_beta   90.00
_cell.angle_gamma   90.00
#
_symmetry.space_group_name_H-M   'P 1'
#
loop_
_entity.id
_entity.type
_entity.pdbx_description
1 polymer ?
#
loop_
_entity_poly.entity_id
_entity_poly.type
_entity_poly.pdbx_seq_one_letter_code
_entity_poly.pdbx_strand_id
1 'polypeptide(L)'
;MGNGQMLQILLALILFSTTLITIYNGLYDQAEFVYRGLYYSQGQKIAEKCIMKIEAELIGQVTDYLTVYNDYHDSLFTMDISNETYNVHMTSVFCDSTGTTTYPDSTYYPYQKIGVAIWCKPNITDTLYIGTAAQQISEVFKDVSF
;
A
#
# COMPACT_ATOMS: atom_id res chain seq x y z
N MET A 1 1.36 9.15 61.49
CA MET A 1 1.65 9.90 60.25
C MET A 1 0.73 11.11 60.20
N GLY A 2 1.21 12.27 59.77
CA GLY A 2 0.35 13.46 59.64
C GLY A 2 -0.40 13.49 58.30
N ASN A 3 -1.62 14.04 58.27
CA ASN A 3 -2.45 14.07 57.05
C ASN A 3 -1.74 14.73 55.86
N GLY A 4 -0.88 15.73 56.10
CA GLY A 4 -0.06 16.36 55.05
C GLY A 4 0.94 15.40 54.39
N GLN A 5 1.54 14.47 55.15
CA GLN A 5 2.43 13.44 54.60
C GLN A 5 1.63 12.44 53.74
N MET A 6 0.43 12.07 54.19
CA MET A 6 -0.46 11.19 53.44
C MET A 6 -0.90 11.83 52.12
N LEU A 7 -1.23 13.12 52.13
CA LEU A 7 -1.58 13.90 50.94
C LEU A 7 -0.40 14.00 49.96
N GLN A 8 0.81 14.24 50.45
CA GLN A 8 2.03 14.29 49.62
C GLN A 8 2.32 12.95 48.94
N ILE A 9 2.21 11.84 49.66
CA ILE A 9 2.36 10.48 49.10
C ILE A 9 1.32 10.24 48.00
N LEU A 10 0.05 10.58 48.26
CA LEU A 10 -1.05 10.34 47.33
C LEU A 10 -0.91 11.20 46.05
N LEU A 11 -0.49 12.46 46.19
CA LEU A 11 -0.18 13.34 45.06
C LEU A 11 1.00 12.83 44.21
N ALA A 12 2.07 12.35 44.85
CA ALA A 12 3.22 11.76 44.17
C ALA A 12 2.85 10.46 43.42
N LEU A 13 1.97 9.64 44.01
CA LEU A 13 1.46 8.41 43.40
C LEU A 13 0.62 8.72 42.15
N ILE A 14 -0.27 9.72 42.21
CA ILE A 14 -1.01 10.22 41.05
C ILE A 14 -0.03 10.70 39.96
N LEU A 15 0.90 11.60 40.29
CA LEU A 15 1.87 12.16 39.33
C LEU A 15 2.68 11.08 38.63
N PHE A 16 3.18 10.08 39.39
CA PHE A 16 3.91 8.94 38.84
C PHE A 16 3.03 8.08 37.93
N SER A 17 1.79 7.82 38.30
CA SER A 17 0.85 7.08 37.44
C SER A 17 0.58 7.82 36.13
N THR A 18 0.37 9.14 36.15
CA THR A 18 0.10 9.91 34.92
C THR A 18 1.32 9.96 34.00
N THR A 19 2.53 10.14 34.54
CA THR A 19 3.76 10.10 33.72
C THR A 19 4.01 8.72 33.13
N LEU A 20 3.79 7.65 33.90
CA LEU A 20 3.93 6.27 33.44
C LEU A 20 2.93 5.96 32.31
N ILE A 21 1.64 6.31 32.45
CA ILE A 21 0.62 6.14 31.40
C ILE A 21 1.01 6.92 30.13
N THR A 22 1.51 8.15 30.29
CA THR A 22 1.94 8.98 29.15
C THR A 22 3.10 8.33 28.37
N ILE A 23 4.06 7.74 29.08
CA ILE A 23 5.19 7.03 28.46
C ILE A 23 4.72 5.75 27.76
N TYR A 24 3.82 4.97 28.37
CA TYR A 24 3.28 3.75 27.75
C TYR A 24 2.49 4.05 26.48
N ASN A 25 1.65 5.08 26.48
CA ASN A 25 0.92 5.50 25.27
C ASN A 25 1.89 5.96 24.18
N GLY A 26 2.87 6.81 24.51
CA GLY A 26 3.86 7.28 23.54
C GLY A 26 4.73 6.17 22.94
N LEU A 27 4.98 5.09 23.68
CA LEU A 27 5.64 3.88 23.16
C LEU A 27 4.73 3.04 22.27
N TYR A 28 3.45 2.93 22.63
CA TYR A 28 2.44 2.23 21.82
C TYR A 28 2.25 2.91 20.45
N ASP A 29 2.07 4.23 20.43
CA ASP A 29 1.89 5.03 19.20
C ASP A 29 3.11 4.91 18.26
N GLN A 30 4.32 4.91 18.83
CA GLN A 30 5.57 4.69 18.08
C GLN A 30 5.66 3.27 17.50
N ALA A 31 5.30 2.25 18.29
CA ALA A 31 5.27 0.88 17.81
C ALA A 31 4.26 0.71 16.66
N GLU A 32 3.04 1.26 16.79
CA GLU A 32 2.03 1.22 15.74
C GLU A 32 2.49 1.93 14.46
N PHE A 33 3.16 3.09 14.57
CA PHE A 33 3.74 3.77 13.41
C PHE A 33 4.80 2.92 12.69
N VAL A 34 5.69 2.26 13.43
CA VAL A 34 6.71 1.36 12.86
C VAL A 34 6.07 0.14 12.17
N TYR A 35 5.07 -0.50 12.79
CA TYR A 35 4.32 -1.60 12.16
C TYR A 35 3.63 -1.15 10.86
N ARG A 36 2.92 -0.01 10.88
CA ARG A 36 2.30 0.58 9.68
C ARG A 36 3.34 0.82 8.57
N GLY A 37 4.52 1.35 8.91
CA GLY A 37 5.63 1.56 7.97
C GLY A 37 6.15 0.27 7.32
N LEU A 38 6.25 -0.82 8.07
CA LEU A 38 6.63 -2.14 7.54
C LEU A 38 5.59 -2.69 6.56
N TYR A 39 4.29 -2.59 6.89
CA TYR A 39 3.22 -3.01 5.98
C TYR A 39 3.20 -2.20 4.68
N TYR A 40 3.39 -0.88 4.74
CA TYR A 40 3.52 -0.05 3.53
C TYR A 40 4.71 -0.48 2.66
N SER A 41 5.87 -0.74 3.26
CA SER A 41 7.05 -1.22 2.53
C SER A 41 6.82 -2.60 1.89
N GLN A 42 6.06 -3.49 2.54
CA GLN A 42 5.75 -4.81 1.98
C GLN A 42 4.75 -4.71 0.82
N GLY A 43 3.65 -3.98 1.00
CA GLY A 43 2.66 -3.76 -0.08
C GLY A 43 3.27 -3.07 -1.31
N GLN A 44 4.15 -2.09 -1.10
CA GLN A 44 4.90 -1.43 -2.18
C GLN A 44 5.72 -2.44 -2.99
N LYS A 45 6.52 -3.30 -2.35
CA LYS A 45 7.34 -4.31 -3.04
C LYS A 45 6.52 -5.29 -3.87
N ILE A 46 5.30 -5.62 -3.43
CA ILE A 46 4.41 -6.52 -4.19
C ILE A 46 3.86 -5.80 -5.42
N ALA A 47 3.44 -4.53 -5.28
CA ALA A 47 3.00 -3.71 -6.41
C ALA A 47 4.13 -3.47 -7.43
N GLU A 48 5.32 -3.09 -6.94
CA GLU A 48 6.56 -2.89 -7.72
C GLU A 48 6.95 -4.17 -8.48
N LYS A 49 6.85 -5.35 -7.85
CA LYS A 49 7.06 -6.65 -8.52
C LYS A 49 6.05 -6.92 -9.64
N CYS A 50 4.79 -6.51 -9.49
CA CYS A 50 3.77 -6.67 -10.54
C CYS A 50 4.02 -5.69 -11.71
N ILE A 51 4.41 -4.46 -11.39
CA ILE A 51 4.79 -3.42 -12.34
C ILE A 51 6.03 -3.81 -13.16
N MET A 52 7.15 -4.17 -12.50
CA MET A 52 8.38 -4.59 -13.17
C MET A 52 8.19 -5.81 -14.07
N LYS A 53 7.22 -6.69 -13.75
CA LYS A 53 6.86 -7.82 -14.62
C LYS A 53 6.26 -7.31 -15.94
N ILE A 54 5.24 -6.44 -15.87
CA ILE A 54 4.60 -5.86 -17.06
C ILE A 54 5.60 -5.02 -17.87
N GLU A 55 6.43 -4.22 -17.21
CA GLU A 55 7.48 -3.43 -17.84
C GLU A 55 8.48 -4.33 -18.60
N ALA A 56 8.95 -5.42 -17.98
CA ALA A 56 9.85 -6.36 -18.62
C ALA A 56 9.21 -7.13 -19.78
N GLU A 57 7.92 -7.46 -19.70
CA GLU A 57 7.17 -8.12 -20.78
C GLU A 57 6.94 -7.17 -21.97
N LEU A 58 6.72 -5.87 -21.72
CA LEU A 58 6.60 -4.82 -22.75
C LEU A 58 7.95 -4.50 -23.41
N ILE A 59 9.00 -4.23 -22.61
CA ILE A 59 10.37 -3.96 -23.12
C ILE A 59 10.91 -5.18 -23.87
N GLY A 60 10.61 -6.39 -23.41
CA GLY A 60 10.97 -7.64 -24.06
C GLY A 60 10.16 -7.96 -25.32
N GLN A 61 9.16 -7.14 -25.69
CA GLN A 61 8.24 -7.36 -26.81
C GLN A 61 7.51 -8.72 -26.74
N VAL A 62 7.26 -9.21 -25.52
CA VAL A 62 6.55 -10.46 -25.23
C VAL A 62 5.04 -10.22 -25.12
N THR A 63 4.65 -9.01 -24.71
CA THR A 63 3.26 -8.54 -24.66
C THR A 63 3.16 -7.14 -25.28
N ASP A 64 1.95 -6.72 -25.63
CA ASP A 64 1.65 -5.37 -26.07
C ASP A 64 0.67 -4.66 -25.11
N TYR A 65 0.56 -3.34 -25.25
CA TYR A 65 -0.33 -2.50 -24.44
C TYR A 65 -1.80 -2.97 -24.49
N LEU A 66 -2.27 -3.47 -25.64
CA LEU A 66 -3.62 -4.00 -25.80
C LEU A 66 -3.83 -5.29 -24.98
N THR A 67 -2.86 -6.20 -24.96
CA THR A 67 -2.90 -7.42 -24.16
C THR A 67 -2.81 -7.09 -22.66
N VAL A 68 -1.93 -6.17 -22.27
CA VAL A 68 -1.85 -5.65 -20.89
C VAL A 68 -3.13 -4.91 -20.46
N TYR A 69 -3.89 -4.34 -21.40
CA TYR A 69 -5.23 -3.84 -21.10
C TYR A 69 -6.21 -5.00 -20.86
N ASN A 70 -6.31 -5.93 -21.81
CA ASN A 70 -7.27 -7.05 -21.74
C ASN A 70 -7.06 -7.93 -20.49
N ASP A 71 -5.82 -8.23 -20.12
CA ASP A 71 -5.48 -9.12 -18.99
C ASP A 71 -5.62 -8.44 -17.62
N TYR A 72 -5.52 -7.10 -17.54
CA TYR A 72 -5.40 -6.36 -16.28
C TYR A 72 -6.39 -5.18 -16.12
N HIS A 73 -7.39 -4.96 -16.99
CA HIS A 73 -8.28 -3.79 -16.88
C HIS A 73 -9.04 -3.72 -15.55
N ASP A 74 -9.47 -4.87 -15.02
CA ASP A 74 -10.13 -5.05 -13.72
C ASP A 74 -9.89 -6.48 -13.23
N SER A 75 -8.63 -6.81 -12.97
CA SER A 75 -8.15 -8.17 -12.72
C SER A 75 -7.90 -8.41 -11.25
N LEU A 76 -8.46 -9.50 -10.69
CA LEU A 76 -8.31 -9.88 -9.29
C LEU A 76 -7.71 -11.28 -9.20
N PHE A 77 -6.53 -11.40 -8.59
CA PHE A 77 -5.82 -12.66 -8.41
C PHE A 77 -5.13 -12.76 -7.05
N THR A 78 -4.62 -13.94 -6.71
CA THR A 78 -3.85 -14.19 -5.48
C THR A 78 -2.36 -14.35 -5.79
N MET A 79 -1.50 -13.77 -4.96
CA MET A 79 -0.05 -14.02 -5.01
C MET A 79 0.43 -14.55 -3.66
N ASP A 80 0.96 -15.78 -3.67
CA ASP A 80 1.58 -16.39 -2.49
C ASP A 80 3.03 -15.92 -2.33
N ILE A 81 3.37 -15.44 -1.14
CA ILE A 81 4.72 -14.99 -0.79
C ILE A 81 5.04 -15.54 0.61
N SER A 82 6.06 -16.40 0.70
CA SER A 82 6.53 -16.99 1.96
C SER A 82 5.42 -17.67 2.79
N ASN A 83 4.49 -18.35 2.10
CA ASN A 83 3.28 -19.00 2.63
C ASN A 83 2.14 -18.07 3.08
N GLU A 84 2.23 -16.76 2.87
CA GLU A 84 1.11 -15.82 3.05
C GLU A 84 0.48 -15.47 1.68
N THR A 85 -0.84 -15.57 1.58
CA THR A 85 -1.59 -15.30 0.34
C THR A 85 -2.11 -13.87 0.31
N TYR A 86 -1.57 -13.04 -0.59
CA TYR A 86 -2.01 -11.67 -0.82
C TYR A 86 -3.06 -11.63 -1.94
N ASN A 87 -4.13 -10.86 -1.76
CA ASN A 87 -5.06 -10.58 -2.86
C ASN A 87 -4.57 -9.33 -3.59
N VAL A 88 -4.38 -9.45 -4.90
CA VAL A 88 -3.87 -8.40 -5.78
C VAL A 88 -4.99 -8.03 -6.74
N HIS A 89 -5.41 -6.77 -6.69
CA HIS A 89 -6.32 -6.15 -7.65
C HIS A 89 -5.51 -5.23 -8.56
N MET A 90 -5.58 -5.45 -9.86
CA MET A 90 -4.94 -4.62 -10.88
C MET A 90 -5.99 -3.99 -11.77
N THR A 91 -5.74 -2.74 -12.13
CA THR A 91 -6.50 -1.99 -13.13
C THR A 91 -5.55 -1.51 -14.22
N SER A 92 -6.07 -1.36 -15.43
CA SER A 92 -5.29 -1.05 -16.62
C SER A 92 -6.14 -0.15 -17.49
N VAL A 93 -5.69 1.08 -17.74
CA VAL A 93 -6.47 2.10 -18.44
C VAL A 93 -5.57 2.90 -19.36
N PHE A 94 -5.96 3.05 -20.63
CA PHE A 94 -5.27 3.97 -21.56
C PHE A 94 -5.34 5.42 -21.06
N CYS A 95 -4.28 6.19 -21.29
CA CYS A 95 -4.19 7.54 -20.75
C CYS A 95 -3.42 8.47 -21.70
N ASP A 96 -3.31 9.74 -21.30
CA ASP A 96 -2.35 10.67 -21.88
C ASP A 96 -1.00 10.62 -21.16
N SER A 97 -0.04 11.45 -21.62
CA SER A 97 1.28 11.60 -21.02
C SER A 97 1.29 12.22 -19.60
N THR A 98 0.12 12.56 -19.05
CA THR A 98 -0.04 13.07 -17.67
C THR A 98 -0.66 12.02 -16.74
N GLY A 99 -1.04 10.83 -17.26
CA GLY A 99 -1.77 9.82 -16.51
C GLY A 99 -3.25 10.15 -16.31
N THR A 100 -3.79 11.09 -17.11
CA THR A 100 -5.22 11.39 -17.18
C THR A 100 -5.90 10.35 -18.05
N THR A 101 -6.97 9.74 -17.54
CA THR A 101 -7.72 8.69 -18.24
C THR A 101 -8.65 9.29 -19.29
N THR A 102 -8.18 9.34 -20.54
CA THR A 102 -9.06 9.57 -21.69
C THR A 102 -10.05 8.40 -21.82
N TYR A 103 -11.29 8.67 -22.23
CA TYR A 103 -12.24 7.60 -22.56
C TYR A 103 -11.66 6.74 -23.72
N PRO A 104 -11.96 5.43 -23.82
CA PRO A 104 -11.24 4.50 -24.69
C PRO A 104 -11.54 4.69 -26.18
N ASP A 105 -10.97 5.76 -26.75
CA ASP A 105 -10.76 5.92 -28.17
C ASP A 105 -9.47 5.18 -28.55
N SER A 106 -9.57 4.25 -29.50
CA SER A 106 -8.49 3.39 -30.01
C SER A 106 -7.50 4.15 -30.91
N THR A 107 -7.07 5.31 -30.41
CA THR A 107 -6.15 6.27 -31.03
C THR A 107 -5.10 6.73 -30.01
N TYR A 108 -5.37 6.61 -28.70
CA TYR A 108 -4.44 6.92 -27.60
C TYR A 108 -3.53 5.73 -27.23
N TYR A 109 -2.85 5.15 -28.22
CA TYR A 109 -1.94 4.01 -28.01
C TYR A 109 -0.64 4.26 -27.21
N PRO A 110 -0.01 5.46 -27.15
CA PRO A 110 1.36 5.57 -26.65
C PRO A 110 1.50 5.62 -25.12
N TYR A 111 0.42 5.64 -24.33
CA TYR A 111 0.50 5.64 -22.85
C TYR A 111 -0.59 4.79 -22.20
N GLN A 112 -0.20 4.10 -21.13
CA GLN A 112 -1.11 3.25 -20.35
C GLN A 112 -0.79 3.34 -18.86
N LYS A 113 -1.85 3.47 -18.06
CA LYS A 113 -1.79 3.57 -16.61
C LYS A 113 -2.15 2.22 -16.00
N ILE A 114 -1.23 1.65 -15.22
CA ILE A 114 -1.50 0.47 -14.41
C ILE A 114 -1.75 0.93 -12.98
N GLY A 115 -2.89 0.55 -12.41
CA GLY A 115 -3.17 0.66 -10.98
C GLY A 115 -2.97 -0.70 -10.30
N VAL A 116 -2.40 -0.69 -9.10
CA VAL A 116 -2.25 -1.89 -8.26
C VAL A 116 -2.77 -1.61 -6.84
N ALA A 117 -3.51 -2.58 -6.33
CA ALA A 117 -4.09 -2.63 -5.00
C ALA A 117 -3.77 -3.98 -4.35
N ILE A 118 -3.32 -3.96 -3.10
CA ILE A 118 -2.88 -5.12 -2.33
C ILE A 118 -3.72 -5.21 -1.06
N TRP A 119 -4.61 -6.21 -0.98
CA TRP A 119 -5.43 -6.44 0.21
C TRP A 119 -4.77 -7.47 1.12
N CYS A 120 -4.13 -6.97 2.18
CA CYS A 120 -3.48 -7.75 3.22
C CYS A 120 -4.48 -8.42 4.21
N LYS A 121 -3.95 -9.08 5.25
CA LYS A 121 -4.57 -10.01 6.23
C LYS A 121 -5.24 -9.57 7.56
N PRO A 122 -5.45 -8.27 7.82
CA PRO A 122 -5.12 -7.37 9.60
C PRO A 122 -5.27 -8.35 10.78
N ASN A 123 -4.41 -9.36 10.79
CA ASN A 123 -4.07 -10.21 11.92
C ASN A 123 -2.94 -9.55 12.75
N ILE A 124 -2.51 -10.16 13.85
CA ILE A 124 -1.24 -9.81 14.53
C ILE A 124 0.01 -10.05 13.65
N THR A 125 -0.15 -10.60 12.44
CA THR A 125 0.90 -10.75 11.43
C THR A 125 0.84 -9.74 10.27
N ASP A 126 -0.35 -9.27 9.84
CA ASP A 126 -0.55 -8.26 8.77
C ASP A 126 -2.04 -7.89 8.58
N THR A 127 -2.46 -6.61 8.57
CA THR A 127 -3.53 -5.88 7.78
C THR A 127 -3.27 -4.37 8.11
N LEU A 128 -2.95 -3.51 7.13
CA LEU A 128 -3.96 -2.50 6.72
C LEU A 128 -4.06 -2.43 5.18
N TYR A 129 -5.19 -1.97 4.64
CA TYR A 129 -5.45 -1.94 3.18
C TYR A 129 -4.52 -0.93 2.48
N ILE A 130 -3.85 -1.37 1.41
CA ILE A 130 -3.03 -0.52 0.53
C ILE A 130 -3.60 -0.62 -0.88
N GLY A 131 -4.05 0.49 -1.44
CA GLY A 131 -4.89 0.44 -2.63
C GLY A 131 -6.29 -0.07 -2.29
N THR A 132 -7.15 0.82 -1.81
CA THR A 132 -8.59 0.62 -2.04
C THR A 132 -8.87 0.87 -3.54
N ALA A 133 -9.99 0.39 -4.07
CA ALA A 133 -10.38 0.66 -5.46
C ALA A 133 -10.52 2.17 -5.77
N ALA A 134 -10.55 3.04 -4.76
CA ALA A 134 -10.57 4.51 -4.91
C ALA A 134 -9.18 5.19 -4.79
N GLN A 135 -8.14 4.48 -4.34
CA GLN A 135 -6.81 5.05 -4.05
C GLN A 135 -5.68 4.03 -4.33
N GLN A 136 -5.64 3.50 -5.55
CA GLN A 136 -4.63 2.53 -6.01
C GLN A 136 -3.25 3.19 -6.17
N ILE A 137 -2.17 2.40 -6.01
CA ILE A 137 -0.82 2.82 -6.43
C ILE A 137 -0.81 2.75 -7.96
N SER A 138 -0.40 3.82 -8.67
CA SER A 138 -0.46 3.82 -10.14
C SER A 138 0.77 4.40 -10.82
N GLU A 139 1.20 3.75 -11.89
CA GLU A 139 2.33 4.16 -12.73
C GLU A 139 1.89 4.25 -14.21
N VAL A 140 2.59 5.08 -14.99
CA VAL A 140 2.25 5.41 -16.38
C VAL A 140 3.40 5.00 -17.30
N PHE A 141 3.14 4.01 -18.13
CA PHE A 141 4.08 3.47 -19.12
C PHE A 141 3.93 4.23 -20.43
N LYS A 142 5.00 4.25 -21.22
CA LYS A 142 5.04 4.87 -22.54
C LYS A 142 5.57 3.89 -23.58
N ASP A 143 4.93 3.84 -24.74
CA ASP A 143 5.44 3.10 -25.90
C ASP A 143 6.78 3.66 -26.41
N VAL A 144 7.68 2.72 -26.73
CA VAL A 144 9.06 2.92 -27.17
C VAL A 144 9.35 2.17 -28.49
N SER A 145 8.30 1.79 -29.24
CA SER A 145 8.43 1.37 -30.64
C SER A 145 9.18 2.43 -31.48
N PHE A 146 10.22 2.01 -32.20
CA PHE A 146 11.03 2.82 -33.13
C PHE A 146 10.58 2.65 -34.58
#